data_AF-A0A426XQT6-F1
#
_entry.id   AF-A0A426XQT6-F1
#
_cell.length_a   1.000
_cell.length_b   1.000
_cell.length_c   1.000
_cell.angle_alpha   90.00
_cell.angle_beta   90.00
_cell.angle_gamma   90.00
#
_symmetry.space_group_name_H-M   'P 1'
#
loop_
_entity.id
_entity.type
_entity.pdbx_description
1 polymer ?
#
loop_
_entity_poly.entity_id
_entity_poly.type
_entity_poly.pdbx_seq_one_letter_code
_entity_poly.pdbx_strand_id
1 'polypeptide(L)'
;QDVGLWLEEINLGSYRQVFEENGVNGEYLESLSMFTTEQILRFIRRCHMKWGDFITLCKELRRIKVACLKGEQEVRKPWWAPSCLSVVFVRVAKRNRQSRVVSLKLEP
;
A
#
# COMPACT_ATOMS: atom_id res chain seq x y z
N GLN A 1 0.82 -17.18 -1.46
CA GLN A 1 0.84 -17.24 0.02
C GLN A 1 0.36 -15.90 0.54
N ASP A 2 -0.63 -15.93 1.43
CA ASP A 2 -1.94 -15.41 1.05
C ASP A 2 -2.23 -14.01 1.62
N VAL A 3 -2.67 -13.08 0.77
CA VAL A 3 -3.20 -11.77 1.21
C VAL A 3 -4.33 -11.98 2.22
N GLY A 4 -5.05 -13.09 2.12
CA GLY A 4 -6.11 -13.50 3.05
C GLY A 4 -5.71 -13.51 4.53
N LEU A 5 -4.57 -14.12 4.88
CA LEU A 5 -4.14 -14.18 6.29
C LEU A 5 -3.79 -12.79 6.84
N TRP A 6 -3.20 -11.92 6.01
CA TRP A 6 -2.89 -10.56 6.44
C TRP A 6 -4.17 -9.73 6.64
N LEU A 7 -5.18 -9.94 5.81
CA LEU A 7 -6.49 -9.32 6.01
C LEU A 7 -7.09 -9.71 7.36
N GLU A 8 -6.93 -10.96 7.80
CA GLU A 8 -7.38 -11.41 9.13
C GLU A 8 -6.67 -10.63 10.25
N GLU A 9 -5.35 -10.42 10.17
CA GLU A 9 -4.57 -9.65 11.16
C GLU A 9 -5.01 -8.19 11.31
N ILE A 10 -5.53 -7.58 10.24
CA ILE A 10 -5.95 -6.18 10.23
C ILE A 10 -7.48 -6.00 10.37
N ASN A 11 -8.19 -7.05 10.82
CA ASN A 11 -9.65 -7.09 10.97
C ASN A 11 -10.44 -6.89 9.65
N LEU A 12 -9.83 -7.23 8.51
CA LEU A 12 -10.44 -7.23 7.18
C LEU A 12 -10.65 -8.64 6.62
N GLY A 13 -10.55 -9.68 7.46
CA GLY A 13 -10.63 -11.08 7.05
C GLY A 13 -11.91 -11.46 6.30
N SER A 14 -13.02 -10.74 6.54
CA SER A 14 -14.27 -10.92 5.77
C SER A 14 -14.13 -10.66 4.28
N TYR A 15 -13.10 -9.93 3.85
CA TYR A 15 -12.82 -9.63 2.44
C TYR A 15 -11.91 -10.65 1.77
N ARG A 16 -11.43 -11.68 2.50
CA ARG A 16 -10.48 -12.68 1.99
C ARG A 16 -10.96 -13.33 0.69
N GLN A 17 -12.16 -13.91 0.71
CA GLN A 17 -12.74 -14.58 -0.45
C GLN A 17 -12.91 -13.61 -1.62
N VAL A 18 -13.41 -12.40 -1.36
CA VAL A 18 -13.61 -11.38 -2.39
C VAL A 18 -12.28 -10.93 -3.01
N PHE A 19 -11.21 -10.81 -2.22
CA PHE A 19 -9.89 -10.47 -2.73
C PHE A 19 -9.32 -11.60 -3.60
N GLU A 20 -9.51 -12.85 -3.19
CA GLU A 20 -9.11 -14.03 -3.96
C GLU A 20 -9.84 -14.11 -5.30
N GLU A 21 -11.18 -14.01 -5.30
CA GLU A 21 -12.02 -14.01 -6.51
C GLU A 21 -11.68 -12.86 -7.47
N ASN A 22 -11.22 -11.72 -6.94
CA ASN A 22 -10.84 -10.56 -7.73
C ASN A 22 -9.35 -10.53 -8.11
N GLY A 23 -8.56 -11.54 -7.73
CA GLY A 23 -7.14 -11.62 -8.03
C GLY A 23 -6.29 -10.56 -7.33
N VAL A 24 -6.73 -10.08 -6.16
CA VAL A 24 -6.04 -9.06 -5.37
C VAL A 24 -4.90 -9.71 -4.61
N ASN A 25 -3.70 -9.69 -5.21
CA ASN A 25 -2.47 -10.20 -4.62
C ASN A 25 -1.60 -9.07 -4.04
N GLY A 26 -0.43 -9.41 -3.49
CA GLY A 26 0.49 -8.44 -2.89
C GLY A 26 0.97 -7.35 -3.87
N GLU A 27 1.21 -7.70 -5.13
CA GLU A 27 1.60 -6.75 -6.20
C GLU A 27 0.44 -5.78 -6.52
N TYR A 28 -0.79 -6.29 -6.56
CA TYR A 28 -1.98 -5.46 -6.71
C TYR A 28 -2.10 -4.46 -5.56
N LEU A 29 -1.92 -4.92 -4.31
CA LEU A 29 -1.95 -4.06 -3.13
C LEU A 29 -0.82 -3.02 -3.11
N GLU A 30 0.36 -3.35 -3.62
CA GLU A 30 1.44 -2.38 -3.79
C GLU A 30 1.04 -1.28 -4.80
N SER A 31 0.38 -1.69 -5.89
CA SER A 31 -0.09 -0.79 -6.95
C SER A 31 -1.24 0.14 -6.52
N LEU A 32 -2.01 -0.20 -5.48
CA LEU A 32 -3.09 0.64 -4.95
C LEU A 32 -2.62 2.06 -4.62
N SER A 33 -1.34 2.24 -4.23
CA SER A 33 -0.78 3.56 -3.92
C SER A 33 -0.63 4.50 -5.12
N MET A 34 -0.80 3.97 -6.33
CA MET A 34 -0.74 4.69 -7.61
C MET A 34 -2.10 4.77 -8.31
N PHE A 35 -3.17 4.22 -7.69
CA PHE A 35 -4.49 4.23 -8.30
C PHE A 35 -5.02 5.66 -8.42
N THR A 36 -5.63 5.96 -9.56
CA THR A 36 -6.47 7.15 -9.72
C THR A 36 -7.73 7.03 -8.88
N THR A 37 -8.43 8.15 -8.67
CA THR A 37 -9.73 8.16 -7.98
C THR A 37 -10.71 7.18 -8.62
N GLU A 38 -10.75 7.08 -9.95
CA GLU A 38 -11.61 6.12 -10.64
C GLU A 38 -11.23 4.67 -10.35
N GLN A 39 -9.93 4.35 -10.36
CA GLN A 39 -9.45 3.00 -10.06
C GLN A 39 -9.76 2.63 -8.61
N ILE A 40 -9.63 3.57 -7.68
CA ILE A 40 -10.07 3.41 -6.29
C ILE A 40 -11.56 3.11 -6.21
N LEU A 41 -12.41 3.90 -6.87
CA LEU A 41 -13.86 3.70 -6.84
C LEU A 41 -14.26 2.36 -7.49
N ARG A 42 -13.60 1.96 -8.59
CA ARG A 42 -13.80 0.64 -9.21
C ARG A 42 -13.40 -0.49 -8.27
N PHE A 43 -12.26 -0.38 -7.60
CA PHE A 43 -11.79 -1.36 -6.61
C PHE A 43 -12.79 -1.52 -5.46
N ILE A 44 -13.21 -0.43 -4.83
CA ILE A 44 -14.13 -0.44 -3.70
C ILE A 44 -15.45 -1.11 -4.09
N ARG A 45 -15.99 -0.78 -5.27
CA ARG A 45 -17.22 -1.39 -5.78
C ARG A 45 -17.03 -2.88 -6.08
N ARG A 46 -15.95 -3.25 -6.76
CA ARG A 46 -15.64 -4.63 -7.14
C ARG A 46 -15.43 -5.53 -5.92
N CYS A 47 -14.83 -4.99 -4.86
CA CYS A 47 -14.61 -5.71 -3.62
C CYS A 47 -15.76 -5.58 -2.61
N HIS A 48 -16.85 -4.90 -2.98
CA HIS A 48 -17.97 -4.57 -2.08
C HIS A 48 -17.50 -3.99 -0.73
N MET A 49 -16.41 -3.22 -0.76
CA MET A 49 -15.72 -2.78 0.43
C MET A 49 -16.39 -1.55 1.03
N LYS A 50 -16.60 -1.55 2.35
CA LYS A 50 -17.06 -0.34 3.04
C LYS A 50 -15.98 0.73 2.95
N TRP A 51 -16.40 1.99 2.82
CA TRP A 51 -15.45 3.12 2.78
C TRP A 51 -14.52 3.15 4.00
N GLY A 52 -15.05 2.91 5.21
CA GLY A 52 -14.24 2.84 6.43
C GLY A 52 -13.16 1.74 6.40
N ASP A 53 -13.50 0.57 5.87
CA ASP A 53 -12.58 -0.56 5.74
C ASP A 53 -11.51 -0.29 4.68
N PHE A 54 -11.88 0.38 3.58
CA PHE A 54 -10.94 0.84 2.57
C PHE A 54 -9.93 1.84 3.16
N ILE A 55 -10.39 2.78 4.00
CA ILE A 55 -9.49 3.71 4.70
C ILE A 55 -8.53 2.96 5.63
N THR A 56 -9.00 1.91 6.32
CA THR A 56 -8.15 1.03 7.15
C THR A 56 -7.10 0.33 6.31
N LEU A 57 -7.49 -0.28 5.19
CA LEU A 57 -6.57 -0.91 4.23
C LEU A 57 -5.48 0.08 3.78
N CYS A 58 -5.85 1.29 3.35
CA CYS A 58 -4.91 2.32 2.94
C CYS A 58 -3.93 2.73 4.05
N LYS A 59 -4.38 2.80 5.30
CA LYS A 59 -3.53 3.12 6.46
C LYS A 59 -2.48 2.03 6.68
N GLU A 60 -2.86 0.77 6.62
CA GLU A 60 -1.93 -0.35 6.79
C GLU A 60 -0.93 -0.43 5.63
N LEU A 61 -1.38 -0.28 4.38
CA LEU A 61 -0.50 -0.21 3.21
C LEU A 61 0.51 0.95 3.33
N ARG A 62 0.10 2.10 3.86
CA ARG A 62 1.01 3.22 4.13
C ARG A 62 2.04 2.88 5.21
N ARG A 63 1.65 2.21 6.29
CA ARG A 63 2.58 1.78 7.35
C ARG A 63 3.64 0.83 6.81
N ILE A 64 3.23 -0.15 6.02
CA ILE A 64 4.13 -1.09 5.34
C ILE A 64 5.11 -0.32 4.46
N LYS A 65 4.62 0.59 3.61
CA LYS A 65 5.46 1.41 2.73
C LYS A 65 6.49 2.24 3.50
N VAL A 66 6.11 2.82 4.64
CA VAL A 66 7.01 3.60 5.50
C VAL A 66 8.07 2.70 6.15
N ALA A 67 7.68 1.56 6.70
CA ALA A 67 8.61 0.60 7.30
C ALA A 67 9.64 0.11 6.26
N CYS A 68 9.20 -0.18 5.04
CA CYS A 68 10.08 -0.53 3.92
C CYS A 68 11.10 0.58 3.61
N LEU A 69 10.69 1.84 3.57
CA LEU A 69 11.58 2.98 3.29
C LEU A 69 12.60 3.25 4.40
N LYS A 70 12.28 2.87 5.64
CA LYS A 70 13.15 3.06 6.80
C LYS A 70 14.10 1.89 7.06
N GLY A 71 13.93 0.77 6.35
CA GLY A 71 14.66 -0.46 6.64
C GLY A 71 14.21 -1.17 7.93
N GLU A 72 13.10 -0.72 8.55
CA GLU A 72 12.55 -1.24 9.81
C GLU A 72 11.63 -2.47 9.56
N GLN A 73 11.90 -3.28 8.54
CA GLN A 73 11.00 -4.36 8.13
C GLN A 73 10.88 -5.50 9.14
N GLU A 74 11.84 -5.68 10.05
CA GLU A 74 11.84 -6.81 11.00
C GLU A 74 10.64 -6.79 11.98
N VAL A 75 10.02 -5.64 12.23
CA VAL A 75 9.02 -5.51 13.32
C VAL A 75 7.57 -5.73 12.85
N ARG A 76 7.29 -5.60 11.55
CA ARG A 76 5.90 -5.56 11.03
C ARG A 76 5.79 -5.87 9.54
N LYS A 77 6.54 -6.85 9.05
CA LYS A 77 6.48 -7.27 7.64
C LYS A 77 5.25 -8.16 7.42
N PRO A 78 4.25 -7.75 6.61
CA PRO A 78 3.40 -8.73 5.96
C PRO A 78 4.31 -9.55 5.04
N TRP A 79 4.30 -10.86 5.17
CA TRP A 79 5.20 -11.75 4.42
C TRP A 79 5.09 -11.60 2.90
N TRP A 80 3.94 -11.12 2.40
CA TRP A 80 3.68 -10.84 0.97
C TRP A 80 4.24 -9.50 0.49
N ALA A 81 4.64 -8.60 1.40
CA ALA A 81 5.20 -7.30 1.02
C ALA A 81 6.58 -7.51 0.38
N PRO A 82 6.84 -6.97 -0.83
CA PRO A 82 8.12 -7.15 -1.50
C PRO A 82 9.27 -6.62 -0.63
N SER A 83 10.42 -7.28 -0.70
CA SER A 83 11.65 -6.94 0.04
C SER A 83 12.17 -5.57 -0.38
N CYS A 84 11.58 -4.48 0.15
CA CYS A 84 11.95 -3.04 0.09
C CYS A 84 12.40 -2.43 -1.26
N LEU A 85 12.49 -3.19 -2.35
CA LEU A 85 13.19 -2.79 -3.57
C LEU A 85 12.48 -3.35 -4.81
N SER A 86 11.20 -3.02 -4.99
CA SER A 86 10.77 -2.70 -6.34
C SER A 86 11.60 -1.48 -6.76
N VAL A 87 12.56 -1.66 -7.68
CA VAL A 87 13.48 -0.63 -8.18
C VAL A 87 12.72 0.64 -8.61
N VAL A 88 11.46 0.49 -9.00
CA VAL A 88 10.53 1.56 -9.36
C VAL A 88 10.20 2.44 -8.15
N PHE A 89 9.88 1.87 -6.99
CA PHE A 89 9.56 2.65 -5.79
C PHE A 89 10.76 3.43 -5.26
N VAL A 90 11.98 2.87 -5.30
CA VAL A 90 13.18 3.63 -4.93
C VAL A 90 13.41 4.79 -5.90
N ARG A 91 13.31 4.55 -7.21
CA ARG A 91 13.52 5.61 -8.22
C ARG A 91 12.49 6.73 -8.08
N VAL A 92 11.21 6.39 -7.90
CA VAL A 92 10.13 7.39 -7.75
C VAL A 92 10.20 8.09 -6.40
N ALA A 93 10.45 7.38 -5.30
CA ALA A 93 10.62 8.01 -3.99
C ALA A 93 11.85 8.92 -3.94
N LYS A 94 12.97 8.53 -4.56
CA LYS A 94 14.18 9.36 -4.68
C LYS A 94 13.90 10.63 -5.51
N ARG A 95 13.17 10.51 -6.62
CA ARG A 95 12.71 11.67 -7.42
C ARG A 95 11.81 12.60 -6.63
N ASN A 96 10.81 12.07 -5.93
CA ASN A 96 9.84 12.86 -5.18
C ASN A 96 10.49 13.55 -3.94
N ARG A 97 11.48 12.89 -3.32
CA ARG A 97 12.29 13.50 -2.25
C ARG A 97 13.17 14.63 -2.79
N GLN A 98 13.77 14.48 -3.96
CA GLN A 98 14.52 15.55 -4.63
C GLN A 98 13.62 16.73 -5.01
N SER A 99 12.41 16.51 -5.53
CA SER A 99 11.46 17.60 -5.84
C SER A 99 11.01 18.38 -4.60
N ARG A 100 10.91 17.74 -3.43
CA ARG A 100 10.57 18.43 -2.17
C ARG A 100 11.74 19.17 -1.51
N VAL A 101 12.99 18.82 -1.84
CA VAL A 101 14.19 19.47 -1.29
C VAL A 101 14.51 20.79 -2.01
N VAL A 102 13.83 21.11 -3.13
CA VAL A 102 14.00 22.38 -3.87
C VAL A 102 12.85 23.36 -3.58
N SER A 103 12.55 23.65 -2.31
CA SER A 103 11.66 24.79 -1.95
C SER A 103 11.86 25.36 -0.54
N LEU A 104 12.91 25.00 0.19
CA LEU A 104 13.31 25.78 1.37
C LEU A 104 14.37 26.80 0.95
N LYS A 105 13.91 27.83 0.21
CA LYS A 105 14.67 29.07 0.08
C LYS A 105 14.42 29.84 1.37
N LEU A 106 15.36 29.73 2.30
CA LEU A 106 15.46 30.64 3.43
C LEU A 106 15.79 32.01 2.82
N GLU A 107 14.84 32.94 2.79
CA GLU A 107 15.15 34.35 2.48
C GLU A 107 15.79 35.01 3.72
N PRO A 108 16.71 35.96 3.52
CA PRO A 108 17.72 36.38 4.51
C PRO A 108 17.18 37.08 5.75
#